data_AF-A0A1A6Y2D2-F1
#
_entry.id   AF-A0A1A6Y2D2-F1
#
_cell.length_a   1.000
_cell.length_b   1.000
_cell.length_c   1.000
_cell.angle_alpha   90.00
_cell.angle_beta   90.00
_cell.angle_gamma   90.00
#
_symmetry.space_group_name_H-M   'P 1'
#
loop_
_entity.id
_entity.type
_entity.pdbx_description
1 polymer ?
#
loop_
_entity_poly.entity_id
_entity_poly.type
_entity_poly.pdbx_seq_one_letter_code
_entity_poly.pdbx_strand_id
1 'polypeptide(L)'
;MNDTGQQASRFHEQQSTAAGKAQLVQWAGPGSVLAEAVQHLRAKGFDCQPSQPQAPTIKAAFYCSLQTPPPPPADQRVTAPPTPVHWIVTLESEDGVRVQHLDVSRTPAHLGD
;
A
#
# COMPACT_ATOMS: atom_id res chain seq x y z
N MET A 1 -15.95 20.22 21.91
CA MET A 1 -14.67 19.79 21.33
C MET A 1 -14.80 18.32 21.03
N ASN A 2 -14.78 17.91 19.77
CA ASN A 2 -14.34 16.58 19.36
C ASN A 2 -13.97 16.66 17.87
N ASP A 3 -12.71 16.37 17.62
CA ASP A 3 -11.97 16.45 16.38
C ASP A 3 -12.71 15.87 15.16
N THR A 4 -13.13 16.76 14.26
CA THR A 4 -13.32 16.44 12.85
C THR A 4 -11.95 16.35 12.18
N GLY A 5 -11.07 15.52 12.74
CA GLY A 5 -9.81 15.13 12.12
C GLY A 5 -10.16 14.22 10.95
N GLN A 6 -10.27 14.83 9.77
CA GLN A 6 -10.31 14.24 8.43
C GLN A 6 -9.89 12.76 8.46
N GLN A 7 -10.87 11.86 8.63
CA GLN A 7 -10.62 10.43 8.70
C GLN A 7 -10.18 10.02 7.31
N ALA A 8 -8.87 10.03 7.05
CA ALA A 8 -8.31 9.57 5.80
C ALA A 8 -8.75 8.10 5.68
N SER A 9 -9.73 7.84 4.83
CA SER A 9 -10.30 6.50 4.62
C SER A 9 -9.16 5.51 4.38
N ARG A 10 -9.02 4.50 5.26
CA ARG A 10 -7.98 3.47 5.14
C ARG A 10 -8.07 2.75 3.80
N PHE A 11 -6.96 2.17 3.36
CA PHE A 11 -6.97 1.30 2.19
C PHE A 11 -7.79 0.03 2.46
N HIS A 12 -8.63 -0.36 1.50
CA HIS A 12 -9.43 -1.58 1.64
C HIS A 12 -8.63 -2.79 1.14
N GLU A 13 -8.20 -3.66 2.05
CA GLU A 13 -7.28 -4.76 1.77
C GLU A 13 -7.88 -5.86 0.87
N GLN A 14 -9.20 -6.08 0.92
CA GLN A 14 -9.90 -7.16 0.24
C GLN A 14 -10.41 -6.78 -1.17
N GLN A 15 -10.00 -5.64 -1.72
CA GLN A 15 -10.34 -5.27 -3.10
C GLN A 15 -9.46 -5.97 -4.13
N SER A 16 -9.91 -6.02 -5.40
CA SER A 16 -9.13 -6.56 -6.51
C SER A 16 -7.81 -5.80 -6.73
N THR A 17 -6.80 -6.49 -7.29
CA THR A 17 -5.50 -5.89 -7.61
C THR A 17 -5.64 -4.64 -8.49
N ALA A 18 -6.54 -4.68 -9.48
CA ALA A 18 -6.79 -3.56 -10.38
C ALA A 18 -7.39 -2.34 -9.66
N ALA A 19 -8.39 -2.56 -8.81
CA ALA A 19 -9.02 -1.49 -8.04
C ALA A 19 -8.04 -0.88 -7.03
N GLY A 20 -7.28 -1.72 -6.31
CA GLY A 20 -6.28 -1.24 -5.37
C GLY A 20 -5.15 -0.48 -6.06
N LYS A 21 -4.65 -0.95 -7.21
CA LYS A 21 -3.66 -0.22 -8.00
C LYS A 21 -4.18 1.15 -8.43
N ALA A 22 -5.41 1.24 -8.93
CA ALA A 22 -6.00 2.52 -9.33
C ALA A 22 -6.09 3.51 -8.15
N GLN A 23 -6.48 3.03 -6.96
CA GLN A 23 -6.54 3.85 -5.75
C GLN A 23 -5.15 4.30 -5.29
N LEU A 24 -4.15 3.42 -5.32
CA LEU A 24 -2.77 3.74 -4.90
C LEU A 24 -2.10 4.74 -5.83
N VAL A 25 -2.35 4.65 -7.14
CA VAL A 25 -1.88 5.64 -8.13
C VAL A 25 -2.43 7.03 -7.83
N GLN A 26 -3.67 7.16 -7.32
CA GLN A 26 -4.21 8.47 -6.95
C GLN A 26 -3.50 9.09 -5.73
N TRP A 27 -2.88 8.29 -4.86
CA TRP A 27 -2.25 8.77 -3.64
C TRP A 27 -0.74 8.98 -3.75
N ALA A 28 -0.09 8.15 -4.56
CA ALA A 28 1.35 8.02 -4.62
C ALA A 28 1.88 7.87 -6.06
N GLY A 29 1.05 8.11 -7.07
CA GLY A 29 1.40 7.89 -8.47
C GLY A 29 2.48 8.83 -9.01
N PRO A 30 2.93 8.59 -10.26
CA PRO A 30 3.98 9.36 -10.90
C PRO A 30 3.72 10.88 -10.88
N GLY A 31 4.78 11.65 -10.64
CA GLY A 31 4.74 13.11 -10.52
C GLY A 31 4.51 13.61 -9.09
N SER A 32 3.99 12.78 -8.18
CA SER A 32 3.82 13.10 -6.76
C SER A 32 5.17 13.32 -6.08
N VAL A 33 5.22 14.14 -5.03
CA VAL A 33 6.42 14.27 -4.18
C VAL A 33 6.61 12.96 -3.41
N LEU A 34 7.79 12.36 -3.50
CA LEU A 34 8.09 11.03 -2.94
C LEU A 34 7.84 10.98 -1.44
N ALA A 35 8.30 11.98 -0.69
CA ALA A 35 8.11 12.04 0.75
C ALA A 35 6.62 12.13 1.14
N GLU A 36 5.83 12.91 0.41
CA GLU A 36 4.38 13.03 0.63
C GLU A 36 3.65 11.74 0.25
N ALA A 37 4.02 11.12 -0.87
CA ALA A 37 3.48 9.84 -1.31
C ALA A 37 3.67 8.75 -0.24
N VAL A 38 4.88 8.65 0.33
CA VAL A 38 5.17 7.72 1.44
C VAL A 38 4.31 8.03 2.67
N GLN A 39 4.16 9.31 3.04
CA GLN A 39 3.32 9.70 4.18
C GLN A 39 1.83 9.43 3.93
N HIS A 40 1.34 9.63 2.71
CA HIS A 40 -0.01 9.25 2.32
C HIS A 40 -0.23 7.75 2.48
N LEU A 41 0.69 6.91 1.97
CA LEU A 41 0.57 5.46 2.13
C LEU A 41 0.57 5.04 3.61
N ARG A 42 1.43 5.63 4.43
CA ARG A 42 1.42 5.40 5.89
C ARG A 42 0.09 5.78 6.55
N ALA A 43 -0.46 6.95 6.19
CA ALA A 43 -1.77 7.37 6.68
C ALA A 43 -2.92 6.43 6.25
N LYS A 44 -2.72 5.65 5.18
CA LYS A 44 -3.67 4.64 4.69
C LYS A 44 -3.47 3.25 5.29
N GLY A 45 -2.43 3.09 6.12
CA GLY A 45 -2.15 1.88 6.89
C GLY A 45 -0.93 1.09 6.44
N PHE A 46 -0.24 1.51 5.37
CA PHE A 46 0.95 0.82 4.90
C PHE A 46 2.15 1.07 5.81
N ASP A 47 2.94 0.03 6.06
CA ASP A 47 4.27 0.18 6.64
C ASP A 47 5.28 0.43 5.53
N CYS A 48 5.99 1.55 5.60
CA CYS A 48 6.87 2.01 4.52
C CYS A 48 8.29 2.22 5.04
N GLN A 49 9.26 1.64 4.34
CA GLN A 49 10.68 1.74 4.60
C GLN A 49 11.46 2.09 3.34
N PRO A 50 12.59 2.81 3.45
CA PRO A 50 13.54 2.92 2.35
C PRO A 50 13.97 1.53 1.89
N SER A 51 14.07 1.33 0.58
CA SER A 51 14.53 0.08 -0.03
C SER A 51 15.73 0.34 -0.91
N GLN A 52 16.51 -0.72 -1.17
CA GLN A 52 17.62 -0.62 -2.10
C GLN A 52 17.08 -0.43 -3.53
N PRO A 53 17.51 0.61 -4.25
CA PRO A 53 17.12 0.79 -5.65
C PRO A 53 17.58 -0.38 -6.52
N GLN A 54 16.71 -0.85 -7.42
CA GLN A 54 17.03 -1.99 -8.29
C GLN A 54 17.82 -1.59 -9.54
N ALA A 55 17.76 -0.32 -9.93
CA ALA A 55 18.48 0.23 -11.07
C ALA A 55 19.40 1.39 -10.64
N PRO A 56 20.57 1.56 -11.28
CA PRO A 56 21.54 2.61 -10.92
C PRO A 56 21.04 4.02 -11.22
N THR A 57 19.99 4.18 -12.03
CA THR A 57 19.35 5.47 -12.31
C THR A 57 18.42 5.93 -11.19
N ILE A 58 17.97 5.01 -10.33
CA ILE A 58 17.07 5.31 -9.21
C ILE A 58 17.89 5.80 -8.02
N LYS A 59 17.63 7.04 -7.59
CA LYS A 59 18.30 7.67 -6.44
C LYS A 59 17.64 7.36 -5.12
N ALA A 60 16.33 7.13 -5.12
CA ALA A 60 15.58 6.78 -3.92
C ALA A 60 14.48 5.76 -4.26
N ALA A 61 14.31 4.77 -3.39
CA ALA A 61 13.24 3.80 -3.48
C ALA A 61 12.63 3.55 -2.10
N PHE A 62 11.34 3.28 -2.08
CA PHE A 62 10.60 2.88 -0.88
C PHE A 62 9.80 1.62 -1.17
N TYR A 63 9.83 0.71 -0.21
CA TYR A 63 8.97 -0.46 -0.16
C TYR A 63 7.91 -0.22 0.90
N CYS A 64 6.64 -0.33 0.53
CA CYS A 64 5.49 -0.18 1.40
C CYS A 64 4.66 -1.45 1.38
N SER A 65 4.31 -2.00 2.55
CA SER A 65 3.51 -3.21 2.66
C SER A 65 2.30 -3.02 3.56
N LEU A 66 1.24 -3.76 3.25
CA LEU A 66 0.04 -3.86 4.09
C LEU A 66 -0.44 -5.29 4.07
N GLN A 67 -0.59 -5.89 5.25
CA GLN A 67 -1.04 -7.25 5.41
C GLN A 67 -2.34 -7.27 6.21
N THR A 68 -3.31 -8.07 5.76
CA THR A 68 -4.53 -8.31 6.53
C THR A 68 -4.21 -8.87 7.91
N PRO A 69 -4.88 -8.43 8.98
CA PRO A 69 -4.67 -8.97 10.31
C PRO A 69 -4.86 -10.50 10.35
N PRO A 70 -4.11 -11.21 11.21
CA PRO A 70 -4.33 -12.63 11.40
C PRO A 70 -5.76 -12.89 11.89
N PRO A 71 -6.43 -13.92 11.39
CA PRO A 71 -7.81 -14.20 11.77
C PRO A 71 -7.89 -14.63 13.25
N PRO A 72 -8.98 -14.28 13.97
CA PRO A 72 -9.14 -14.58 15.40
C PRO A 72 -9.10 -16.10 15.68
N PRO A 73 -8.88 -16.61 16.90
CA PRO A 73 -8.83 -18.07 17.14
C PRO A 73 -10.07 -18.83 16.64
N ALA A 74 -9.91 -20.09 16.20
CA ALA A 74 -10.99 -20.88 15.60
C ALA A 74 -12.22 -21.04 16.51
N ASP A 75 -12.01 -21.20 17.81
CA ASP A 75 -13.08 -21.34 18.81
C ASP A 75 -13.92 -20.06 18.99
N GLN A 76 -13.48 -18.94 18.40
CA GLN A 76 -14.19 -17.65 18.41
C GLN A 76 -14.82 -17.32 17.05
N ARG A 77 -14.70 -18.20 16.04
CA ARG A 77 -15.18 -17.94 14.67
C ARG A 77 -16.54 -18.60 14.46
N VAL A 78 -17.53 -17.80 14.05
CA VAL A 78 -18.84 -18.27 13.56
C VAL A 78 -18.79 -18.61 12.07
N THR A 79 -17.86 -17.99 11.32
CA THR A 79 -17.68 -18.16 9.88
C THR A 79 -16.20 -18.31 9.52
N ALA A 80 -15.90 -18.86 8.34
CA ALA A 80 -14.54 -18.91 7.81
C ALA A 80 -14.00 -17.48 7.62
N PRO A 81 -12.74 -17.19 8.00
CA PRO A 81 -12.15 -15.88 7.79
C PRO A 81 -11.91 -15.63 6.30
N PRO A 82 -11.86 -14.35 5.86
CA PRO A 82 -11.45 -14.04 4.51
C PRO A 82 -10.00 -14.50 4.27
N THR A 83 -9.67 -14.83 3.02
CA THR A 83 -8.32 -15.17 2.61
C THR A 83 -7.36 -14.02 2.99
N PRO A 84 -6.24 -14.31 3.67
CA PRO A 84 -5.24 -13.30 3.96
C PRO A 84 -4.70 -12.67 2.68
N VAL A 85 -4.55 -11.35 2.69
CA VAL A 85 -4.02 -10.59 1.56
C VAL A 85 -2.82 -9.79 2.01
N HIS A 86 -1.79 -9.78 1.17
CA HIS A 86 -0.61 -8.96 1.32
C HIS A 86 -0.49 -8.04 0.11
N TRP A 87 -0.40 -6.74 0.37
CA TRP A 87 -0.16 -5.71 -0.61
C TRP A 87 1.27 -5.21 -0.50
N ILE A 88 1.89 -5.01 -1.65
CA ILE A 88 3.22 -4.44 -1.80
C ILE A 88 3.11 -3.28 -2.77
N VAL A 89 3.69 -2.15 -2.39
CA VAL A 89 3.82 -0.96 -3.22
C VAL A 89 5.27 -0.54 -3.22
N THR A 90 5.87 -0.45 -4.40
CA THR A 90 7.23 0.05 -4.58
C THR A 90 7.15 1.42 -5.23
N LEU A 91 7.76 2.42 -4.61
CA LEU A 91 7.92 3.76 -5.15
C LEU A 91 9.37 3.97 -5.52
N GLU A 92 9.65 4.39 -6.74
CA GLU A 92 11.00 4.68 -7.19
C GLU A 92 11.11 6.11 -7.72
N SER A 93 12.26 6.71 -7.45
CA SER A 93 12.59 8.07 -7.82
C SER A 93 13.99 8.19 -8.42
N GLU A 94 14.07 8.70 -9.64
CA GLU A 94 15.31 8.99 -10.37
C GLU A 94 15.95 10.32 -9.95
N ASP A 95 15.13 11.29 -9.54
CA ASP A 95 15.58 12.59 -9.06
C ASP A 95 15.75 12.65 -7.53
N GLY A 96 15.21 11.66 -6.82
CA GLY A 96 15.17 11.58 -5.36
C GLY A 96 14.05 12.41 -4.73
N VAL A 97 13.19 13.04 -5.54
CA VAL A 97 12.18 14.01 -5.08
C VAL A 97 10.78 13.64 -5.52
N ARG A 98 10.59 13.19 -6.76
CA ARG A 98 9.28 12.83 -7.31
C ARG A 98 9.20 11.33 -7.56
N VAL A 99 8.00 10.77 -7.47
CA VAL A 99 7.76 9.39 -7.91
C VAL A 99 7.84 9.37 -9.44
N GLN A 100 8.71 8.54 -10.00
CA GLN A 100 8.72 8.25 -11.45
C GLN A 100 8.04 6.90 -11.72
N HIS A 101 8.28 5.91 -10.87
CA HIS A 101 7.69 4.59 -11.00
C HIS A 101 6.96 4.19 -9.72
N LEU A 102 5.78 3.60 -9.91
CA LEU A 102 4.98 2.99 -8.87
C LEU A 102 4.61 1.59 -9.34
N ASP A 103 5.06 0.57 -8.61
CA ASP A 103 4.65 -0.82 -8.79
C ASP A 103 3.74 -1.25 -7.66
N VAL A 104 2.71 -2.05 -7.98
CA VAL A 104 1.76 -2.58 -7.01
C VAL A 104 1.57 -4.05 -7.28
N SER A 105 1.77 -4.86 -6.25
CA SER A 105 1.44 -6.27 -6.27
C SER A 105 0.59 -6.65 -5.06
N ARG A 106 -0.19 -7.72 -5.26
CA ARG A 106 -1.05 -8.29 -4.24
C ARG A 106 -0.87 -9.80 -4.24
N THR A 107 -0.75 -10.40 -3.07
CA THR A 107 -0.71 -11.84 -2.88
C THR A 107 -1.86 -12.26 -1.95
N PRO A 108 -2.75 -13.17 -2.38
CA PRO A 108 -2.84 -13.76 -3.71
C PRO A 108 -3.25 -12.74 -4.80
N ALA A 109 -2.83 -12.99 -6.04
CA ALA A 109 -3.12 -12.09 -7.18
C ALA A 109 -4.63 -12.04 -7.50
N HIS A 110 -5.36 -13.11 -7.21
CA HIS A 110 -6.81 -13.24 -7.33
C HIS A 110 -7.39 -13.72 -6.00
N LEU A 111 -8.58 -13.21 -5.64
CA LEU A 111 -9.32 -13.67 -4.47
C LEU A 111 -10.29 -14.77 -4.90
N GLY A 112 -9.77 -15.84 -5.52
CA GLY A 112 -10.60 -16.91 -6.11
C GLY A 112 -11.45 -16.47 -7.31
N ASP A 113 -11.80 -17.43 -8.17
CA ASP A 113 -12.90 -17.33 -9.15
C ASP A 113 -14.23 -17.72 -8.51
#